data_AF-A0A1G7LPC8-F1
#
_entry.id   AF-A0A1G7LPC8-F1
#
_cell.length_a   1.000
_cell.length_b   1.000
_cell.length_c   1.000
_cell.angle_alpha   90.00
_cell.angle_beta   90.00
_cell.angle_gamma   90.00
#
_symmetry.space_group_name_H-M   'P 1'
#
loop_
_entity.id
_entity.type
_entity.pdbx_description
1 polymer ?
#
loop_
_entity_poly.entity_id
_entity_poly.type
_entity_poly.pdbx_seq_one_letter_code
_entity_poly.pdbx_strand_id
1 'polypeptide(L)'
;MSTDRPSAKQVAILLLVFGGTLAVVLTVGLLLREHGPGNMGNGLLQGAAFGLVLAAVMGWRLVRRPERVTTFERAWSQTGDERDDAVLTRALAVLGLASFPLTAVAAISIAFGASVEMCLALLLFAEIGVGALAFAVIDRRS
;
A
#
# COMPACT_ATOMS: atom_id res chain seq x y z
N MET A 1 11.80 -28.52 -18.14
CA MET A 1 11.26 -27.56 -19.13
C MET A 1 10.74 -26.38 -18.32
N SER A 2 11.46 -25.24 -18.29
CA SER A 2 11.16 -24.11 -17.39
C SER A 2 10.16 -23.17 -18.09
N THR A 3 8.98 -23.03 -17.49
CA THR A 3 7.85 -22.21 -17.95
C THR A 3 7.67 -20.93 -17.12
N ASP A 4 8.74 -20.38 -16.54
CA ASP A 4 8.65 -19.28 -15.56
C ASP A 4 9.12 -17.92 -16.10
N ARG A 5 9.01 -17.66 -17.40
CA ARG A 5 9.26 -16.32 -17.94
C ARG A 5 7.93 -15.59 -18.16
N PRO A 6 7.75 -14.40 -17.55
CA PRO A 6 6.55 -13.61 -17.79
C PRO A 6 6.43 -13.31 -19.28
N SER A 7 5.22 -13.46 -19.82
CA SER A 7 4.97 -13.17 -21.23
C SER A 7 5.24 -11.69 -21.54
N ALA A 8 5.61 -11.39 -22.78
CA ALA A 8 5.82 -10.01 -23.22
C ALA A 8 4.60 -9.12 -22.95
N LYS A 9 3.38 -9.68 -23.05
CA LYS A 9 2.12 -9.00 -22.73
C LYS A 9 2.01 -8.66 -21.23
N GLN A 10 2.37 -9.58 -20.34
CA GLN A 10 2.36 -9.33 -18.89
C GLN A 10 3.38 -8.26 -18.49
N VAL A 11 4.59 -8.31 -19.08
CA VAL A 11 5.62 -7.29 -18.85
C VAL A 11 5.14 -5.92 -19.34
N ALA A 12 4.52 -5.87 -20.53
CA ALA A 12 3.98 -4.62 -21.08
C ALA A 12 2.86 -4.03 -20.20
N ILE A 13 1.93 -4.86 -19.71
CA ILE A 13 0.87 -4.43 -18.78
C ILE A 13 1.48 -3.89 -17.49
N LEU A 14 2.44 -4.60 -16.90
CA LEU A 14 3.10 -4.17 -15.67
C LEU A 14 3.83 -2.83 -15.85
N LEU A 15 4.57 -2.66 -16.95
CA LEU A 15 5.23 -1.41 -17.29
C LEU A 15 4.22 -0.27 -17.52
N LEU A 16 3.09 -0.56 -18.15
CA LEU A 16 2.02 0.42 -18.38
C LEU A 16 1.37 0.87 -17.07
N VAL A 17 1.06 -0.07 -16.17
CA VAL A 17 0.51 0.24 -14.85
C VAL A 17 1.51 1.03 -14.02
N PHE A 18 2.77 0.60 -13.99
CA PHE A 18 3.83 1.28 -13.24
C PHE A 18 4.10 2.69 -13.79
N GLY A 19 4.26 2.81 -15.12
CA GLY A 19 4.49 4.09 -15.80
C GLY A 19 3.28 5.03 -15.66
N GLY A 20 2.07 4.51 -15.77
CA GLY A 20 0.84 5.27 -15.56
C GLY A 20 0.72 5.79 -14.13
N THR A 21 1.01 4.94 -13.14
CA THR A 21 1.03 5.32 -11.72
C THR A 21 2.07 6.41 -11.46
N LEU A 22 3.29 6.23 -12.00
CA LEU A 22 4.36 7.22 -11.88
C LEU A 22 3.96 8.56 -12.53
N ALA A 23 3.35 8.54 -13.71
CA ALA A 23 2.89 9.74 -14.39
C ALA A 23 1.83 10.49 -13.57
N VAL A 24 0.85 9.77 -12.98
CA VAL A 24 -0.16 10.36 -12.10
C VAL A 24 0.48 10.97 -10.86
N VAL A 25 1.34 10.23 -10.16
CA VAL A 25 2.04 10.70 -8.96
C VAL A 25 2.86 11.95 -9.24
N LEU A 26 3.62 11.96 -10.34
CA LEU A 26 4.44 13.12 -10.70
C LEU A 26 3.57 14.33 -11.05
N THR A 27 2.51 14.12 -11.84
CA THR A 27 1.60 15.20 -12.24
C THR A 27 0.93 15.81 -11.02
N VAL A 28 0.32 14.98 -10.17
CA VAL A 28 -0.35 15.46 -8.95
C VAL A 28 0.64 16.06 -7.96
N GLY A 29 1.81 15.43 -7.77
CA GLY A 29 2.84 15.91 -6.85
C GLY A 29 3.44 17.25 -7.26
N LEU A 30 3.69 17.47 -8.55
CA LEU A 30 4.16 18.75 -9.07
C LEU A 30 3.07 19.82 -8.97
N LEU A 31 1.81 19.50 -9.31
CA LEU A 31 0.69 20.42 -9.13
C LEU A 31 0.51 20.83 -7.67
N LEU A 32 0.59 19.88 -6.73
CA LEU A 32 0.54 20.15 -5.29
C LEU A 32 1.76 20.91 -4.78
N ARG A 33 2.91 20.82 -5.46
CA ARG A 33 4.09 21.61 -5.10
C ARG A 33 3.97 23.06 -5.56
N GLU A 34 3.34 23.30 -6.70
CA GLU A 34 3.12 24.66 -7.23
C GLU A 34 1.90 25.35 -6.63
N HIS A 35 0.80 24.61 -6.41
CA HIS A 35 -0.50 25.17 -6.06
C HIS A 35 -1.03 24.70 -4.70
N GLY A 36 -0.40 23.68 -4.10
CA GLY A 36 -0.85 23.12 -2.83
C GLY A 36 -0.33 23.91 -1.63
N PRO A 37 -1.06 23.91 -0.51
CA PRO A 37 -0.61 24.56 0.72
C PRO A 37 0.56 23.81 1.37
N GLY A 38 1.53 24.55 1.87
CA GLY A 38 2.65 24.01 2.63
C GLY A 38 3.54 23.04 1.84
N ASN A 39 3.88 21.89 2.44
CA ASN A 39 4.79 20.89 1.88
C ASN A 39 4.07 19.65 1.31
N MET A 40 2.77 19.74 0.96
CA MET A 40 1.97 18.60 0.51
C MET A 40 2.55 17.89 -0.72
N GLY A 41 3.04 18.63 -1.72
CA GLY A 41 3.66 18.05 -2.91
C GLY A 41 4.90 17.22 -2.57
N ASN A 42 5.76 17.71 -1.68
CA ASN A 42 6.94 16.96 -1.21
C ASN A 42 6.53 15.70 -0.44
N GLY A 43 5.51 15.80 0.43
CA GLY A 43 5.00 14.65 1.17
C GLY A 43 4.47 13.54 0.26
N LEU A 44 3.64 13.89 -0.73
CA LEU A 44 3.13 12.93 -1.71
C LEU A 44 4.27 12.27 -2.50
N LEU A 45 5.20 13.07 -3.03
CA LEU A 45 6.31 12.56 -3.83
C LEU A 45 7.24 11.64 -3.04
N GLN A 46 7.53 11.97 -1.77
CA GLN A 46 8.33 11.12 -0.90
C GLN A 46 7.62 9.81 -0.56
N GLY A 47 6.34 9.87 -0.19
CA GLY A 47 5.53 8.68 0.10
C GLY A 47 5.41 7.76 -1.11
N ALA A 48 5.15 8.33 -2.28
CA ALA A 48 5.06 7.57 -3.52
C ALA A 48 6.40 6.98 -3.94
N ALA A 49 7.50 7.72 -3.83
CA ALA A 49 8.84 7.18 -4.10
C ALA A 49 9.15 5.98 -3.19
N PHE A 50 8.86 6.11 -1.89
CA PHE A 50 9.02 5.01 -0.94
C PHE A 50 8.16 3.79 -1.30
N GLY A 51 6.87 4.00 -1.59
CA GLY A 51 5.95 2.93 -1.99
C GLY A 51 6.36 2.22 -3.28
N LEU A 52 6.80 2.98 -4.30
CA LEU A 52 7.26 2.42 -5.57
C LEU A 52 8.54 1.60 -5.41
N VAL A 53 9.48 2.03 -4.56
CA VAL A 53 10.69 1.27 -4.25
C VAL A 53 10.34 -0.04 -3.57
N LEU A 54 9.44 -0.02 -2.56
CA LEU A 54 9.01 -1.25 -1.89
C LEU A 54 8.32 -2.22 -2.87
N ALA A 55 7.42 -1.72 -3.71
CA ALA A 55 6.75 -2.52 -4.73
C ALA A 55 7.75 -3.14 -5.72
N ALA A 56 8.75 -2.37 -6.16
CA ALA A 56 9.80 -2.85 -7.07
C ALA A 56 10.68 -3.92 -6.40
N VAL A 57 11.08 -3.72 -5.14
CA VAL A 57 11.85 -4.71 -4.38
C VAL A 57 11.06 -6.00 -4.20
N MET A 58 9.78 -5.90 -3.84
CA MET A 58 8.89 -7.05 -3.70
C MET A 58 8.74 -7.82 -5.02
N GLY A 59 8.46 -7.12 -6.12
CA GLY A 59 8.38 -7.74 -7.45
C GLY A 59 9.70 -8.38 -7.89
N TRP A 60 10.83 -7.73 -7.61
CA TRP A 60 12.16 -8.29 -7.88
C TRP A 60 12.41 -9.58 -7.09
N ARG A 61 12.06 -9.61 -5.81
CA ARG A 61 12.16 -10.81 -4.96
C ARG A 61 11.28 -11.94 -5.47
N LEU A 62 10.04 -11.64 -5.86
CA LEU A 62 9.11 -12.62 -6.39
C LEU A 62 9.66 -13.33 -7.63
N VAL A 63 10.31 -12.58 -8.53
CA VAL A 63 10.88 -13.13 -9.77
C VAL A 63 12.22 -13.84 -9.53
N ARG A 64 13.08 -13.32 -8.65
CA ARG A 64 14.47 -13.78 -8.51
C ARG A 64 14.69 -14.79 -7.40
N ARG A 65 13.83 -14.80 -6.37
CA ARG A 65 13.95 -15.61 -5.16
C ARG A 65 12.58 -16.06 -4.65
N PRO A 66 11.76 -16.76 -5.46
CA PRO A 66 10.42 -17.19 -5.09
C PRO A 66 10.39 -18.01 -3.79
N GLU A 67 11.46 -18.74 -3.48
CA GLU A 67 11.62 -19.54 -2.27
C GLU A 67 11.78 -18.73 -0.97
N ARG A 68 12.04 -17.41 -1.06
CA ARG A 68 12.21 -16.51 0.10
C ARG A 68 11.12 -15.46 0.21
N VAL A 69 10.00 -15.65 -0.48
CA VAL A 69 8.87 -14.72 -0.50
C VAL A 69 8.01 -14.95 0.74
N THR A 70 7.63 -13.87 1.41
CA THR A 70 6.77 -13.92 2.61
C THR A 70 5.31 -14.18 2.25
N THR A 71 4.52 -14.67 3.20
CA THR A 71 3.05 -14.84 3.07
C THR A 71 2.37 -13.59 2.52
N PHE A 72 2.74 -12.41 3.04
CA PHE A 72 2.19 -11.13 2.58
C PHE A 72 2.55 -10.87 1.11
N GLU A 73 3.81 -11.04 0.73
CA GLU A 73 4.26 -10.81 -0.65
C GLU A 73 3.55 -11.77 -1.63
N ARG A 74 3.29 -13.02 -1.24
CA ARG A 74 2.54 -14.00 -2.06
C ARG A 74 1.06 -13.65 -2.18
N ALA A 75 0.39 -13.32 -1.08
CA ALA A 75 -1.02 -12.92 -1.08
C ALA A 75 -1.25 -11.64 -1.87
N TRP A 76 -0.39 -10.63 -1.67
CA TRP A 76 -0.49 -9.35 -2.35
C TRP A 76 -0.25 -9.46 -3.87
N SER A 77 0.63 -10.36 -4.28
CA SER A 77 0.90 -10.63 -5.70
C SER A 77 -0.03 -11.67 -6.33
N GLN A 78 -0.99 -12.20 -5.57
CA GLN A 78 -1.89 -13.28 -5.99
C GLN A 78 -1.15 -14.53 -6.51
N THR A 79 0.01 -14.83 -5.92
CA THR A 79 0.77 -16.06 -6.19
C THR A 79 0.73 -17.01 -4.99
N GLY A 80 -0.06 -16.69 -3.97
CA GLY A 80 -0.28 -17.52 -2.79
C GLY A 80 -1.26 -18.67 -3.05
N ASP A 81 -1.42 -19.53 -2.05
CA ASP A 81 -2.52 -20.50 -2.02
C ASP A 81 -3.81 -19.86 -1.50
N GLU A 82 -4.91 -20.62 -1.46
CA GLU A 82 -6.20 -20.14 -0.94
C GLU A 82 -6.11 -19.65 0.51
N ARG A 83 -5.15 -20.16 1.29
CA ARG A 83 -4.91 -19.73 2.67
C ARG A 83 -4.33 -18.32 2.70
N ASP A 84 -3.29 -18.04 1.93
CA ASP A 84 -2.65 -16.72 1.84
C ASP A 84 -3.67 -15.63 1.46
N ASP A 85 -4.52 -15.92 0.47
CA ASP A 85 -5.57 -15.01 0.00
C ASP A 85 -6.66 -14.79 1.07
N ALA A 86 -7.05 -15.84 1.79
CA ALA A 86 -8.01 -15.73 2.89
C ALA A 86 -7.45 -14.89 4.05
N VAL A 87 -6.16 -15.02 4.36
CA VAL A 87 -5.49 -14.22 5.40
C VAL A 87 -5.51 -12.74 5.01
N LEU A 88 -5.09 -12.40 3.78
CA LEU A 88 -5.09 -11.02 3.31
C LEU A 88 -6.51 -10.44 3.26
N THR A 89 -7.47 -11.19 2.74
CA THR A 89 -8.87 -10.74 2.65
C THR A 89 -9.45 -10.43 4.03
N ARG A 90 -9.23 -11.30 5.02
CA ARG A 90 -9.70 -11.07 6.39
C ARG A 90 -8.98 -9.88 7.03
N ALA A 91 -7.68 -9.72 6.80
CA ALA A 91 -6.93 -8.57 7.31
C ALA A 91 -7.45 -7.25 6.72
N LEU A 92 -7.71 -7.21 5.41
CA LEU A 92 -8.28 -6.05 4.73
C LEU A 92 -9.72 -5.76 5.19
N ALA A 93 -10.51 -6.79 5.48
CA ALA A 93 -11.85 -6.62 6.05
C ALA A 93 -11.80 -5.98 7.45
N VAL A 94 -10.84 -6.39 8.30
CA VAL A 94 -10.62 -5.77 9.62
C VAL A 94 -10.19 -4.32 9.47
N LEU A 95 -9.24 -4.03 8.57
CA LEU A 95 -8.82 -2.66 8.27
C LEU A 95 -9.99 -1.80 7.79
N GLY A 96 -10.80 -2.30 6.86
CA GLY A 96 -11.98 -1.58 6.35
C GLY A 96 -13.06 -1.35 7.41
N LEU A 97 -13.25 -2.28 8.35
CA LEU A 97 -14.17 -2.10 9.46
C LEU A 97 -13.65 -1.10 10.49
N ALA A 98 -12.33 -1.06 10.70
CA ALA A 98 -11.67 -0.13 11.62
C ALA A 98 -11.50 1.29 11.03
N SER A 99 -11.39 1.44 9.71
CA SER A 99 -11.19 2.75 9.08
C SER A 99 -12.36 3.69 9.34
N PHE A 100 -13.60 3.18 9.39
CA PHE A 100 -14.78 4.00 9.68
C PHE A 100 -14.72 4.68 11.06
N PRO A 101 -14.57 3.96 12.20
CA PRO A 101 -14.45 4.60 13.51
C PRO A 101 -13.17 5.44 13.64
N LEU A 102 -12.04 5.02 13.06
CA LEU A 102 -10.80 5.80 13.09
C LEU A 102 -10.96 7.15 12.37
N THR A 103 -11.58 7.14 11.19
CA THR A 103 -11.89 8.36 10.43
C THR A 103 -12.86 9.25 11.20
N ALA A 104 -13.88 8.67 11.83
CA ALA A 104 -14.83 9.42 12.66
C ALA A 104 -14.12 10.10 13.85
N VAL A 105 -13.23 9.39 14.54
CA VAL A 105 -12.43 9.96 15.64
C VAL A 105 -11.53 11.10 15.15
N ALA A 106 -10.86 10.93 14.00
CA ALA A 106 -10.05 11.98 13.40
C ALA A 106 -10.89 13.22 13.04
N ALA A 107 -12.05 13.03 12.42
CA ALA A 107 -12.96 14.12 12.05
C ALA A 107 -13.48 14.88 13.28
N ILE A 108 -13.89 14.15 14.33
CA ILE A 108 -14.31 14.74 15.61
C ILE A 108 -13.14 15.52 16.22
N SER A 109 -11.93 14.95 16.27
CA SER A 109 -10.76 15.62 16.85
C SER A 109 -10.46 16.94 16.13
N ILE A 110 -10.56 16.96 14.80
CA ILE A 110 -10.41 18.18 14.00
C ILE A 110 -11.50 19.20 14.36
N ALA A 111 -12.76 18.77 14.48
CA ALA A 111 -13.88 19.66 14.85
C ALA A 111 -13.70 20.30 16.24
N PHE A 112 -13.02 19.62 17.17
CA PHE A 112 -12.67 20.14 18.49
C PHE A 112 -11.37 20.98 18.51
N GLY A 113 -10.79 21.27 17.34
CA GLY A 113 -9.65 22.18 17.21
C GLY A 113 -8.27 21.52 17.24
N ALA A 114 -8.19 20.19 17.09
CA ALA A 114 -6.89 19.52 16.90
C ALA A 114 -6.27 19.92 15.54
N SER A 115 -4.93 19.90 15.45
CA SER A 115 -4.22 20.13 14.19
C SER A 115 -4.63 19.09 13.15
N VAL A 116 -5.04 19.57 11.98
CA VAL A 116 -5.46 18.73 10.85
C VAL A 116 -4.33 17.82 10.39
N GLU A 117 -3.12 18.37 10.25
CA GLU A 117 -1.94 17.62 9.82
C GLU A 117 -1.62 16.48 10.78
N MET A 118 -1.70 16.75 12.09
CA MET A 118 -1.47 15.75 13.12
C MET A 118 -2.55 14.67 13.10
N CYS A 119 -3.82 15.04 12.99
CA CYS A 119 -4.92 14.08 12.92
C CYS A 119 -4.83 13.18 11.68
N LEU A 120 -4.50 13.72 10.52
CA LEU A 120 -4.34 12.95 9.29
C LEU A 120 -3.11 12.03 9.35
N ALA A 121 -1.99 12.52 9.91
CA ALA A 121 -0.80 11.69 10.10
C ALA A 121 -1.09 10.51 11.06
N LEU A 122 -1.74 10.78 12.20
CA LEU A 122 -2.12 9.74 13.16
C LEU A 122 -3.12 8.75 12.56
N LEU A 123 -4.10 9.23 11.79
CA LEU A 123 -5.05 8.36 11.09
C LEU A 123 -4.32 7.41 10.14
N LEU A 124 -3.43 7.94 9.29
CA LEU A 124 -2.63 7.13 8.36
C LEU A 124 -1.82 6.06 9.09
N PHE A 125 -1.08 6.42 10.13
CA PHE A 125 -0.27 5.45 10.87
C PHE A 125 -1.13 4.46 11.66
N ALA A 126 -2.30 4.87 12.15
CA ALA A 126 -3.26 3.98 12.80
C ALA A 126 -3.81 2.95 11.80
N GLU A 127 -4.19 3.37 10.59
CA GLU A 127 -4.66 2.46 9.53
C GLU A 127 -3.57 1.45 9.12
N ILE A 128 -2.34 1.92 8.89
CA ILE A 128 -1.20 1.04 8.60
C ILE A 128 -0.97 0.06 9.75
N GLY A 129 -0.99 0.55 10.99
CA GLY A 129 -0.80 -0.27 12.18
C GLY A 129 -1.88 -1.33 12.35
N VAL A 130 -3.15 -0.96 12.15
CA VAL A 130 -4.28 -1.90 12.21
C VAL A 130 -4.16 -2.96 11.12
N GLY A 131 -3.85 -2.58 9.88
CA GLY A 131 -3.64 -3.53 8.79
C GLY A 131 -2.51 -4.52 9.09
N ALA A 132 -1.36 -4.02 9.54
CA ALA A 132 -0.20 -4.85 9.88
C ALA A 132 -0.49 -5.80 11.06
N LEU A 133 -1.14 -5.31 12.12
CA LEU A 133 -1.52 -6.12 13.28
C LEU A 133 -2.58 -7.16 12.92
N ALA A 134 -3.61 -6.77 12.18
CA ALA A 134 -4.65 -7.69 11.71
C ALA A 134 -4.03 -8.82 10.89
N PHE A 135 -3.17 -8.49 9.92
CA PHE A 135 -2.46 -9.48 9.12
C PHE A 135 -1.62 -10.41 10.00
N ALA A 136 -0.76 -9.86 10.86
CA ALA A 136 0.13 -10.66 11.71
C ALA A 136 -0.64 -11.57 12.70
N VAL A 137 -1.76 -11.10 13.26
CA VAL A 137 -2.60 -11.88 14.17
C VAL A 137 -3.32 -13.00 13.43
N ILE A 138 -3.86 -12.74 12.25
CA ILE A 138 -4.62 -13.72 11.46
C ILE A 138 -3.69 -14.79 10.88
N ASP A 139 -2.53 -14.38 10.37
CA ASP A 139 -1.50 -15.29 9.85
C ASP A 139 -1.02 -16.27 10.92
N ARG A 140 -0.75 -15.78 12.14
CA ARG A 140 -0.34 -16.63 13.29
C ARG A 140 -1.42 -17.59 13.78
N ARG A 141 -2.69 -17.34 13.48
CA ARG A 141 -3.83 -18.15 13.96
C ARG A 141 -4.36 -19.14 12.93
N SER A 142 -3.95 -19.00 11.68
CA SER A 142 -4.36 -19.87 10.56
C SER A 142 -3.34 -20.99 10.36
#